data_AF-A0A0A9DQ08-F1
#
_entry.id   AF-A0A0A9DQ08-F1
#
_cell.length_a   1.000
_cell.length_b   1.000
_cell.length_c   1.000
_cell.angle_alpha   90.00
_cell.angle_beta   90.00
_cell.angle_gamma   90.00
#
_symmetry.space_group_name_H-M   'P 1'
#
loop_
_entity.id
_entity.type
_entity.pdbx_description
1 polymer ?
#
loop_
_entity_poly.entity_id
_entity_poly.type
_entity_poly.pdbx_seq_one_letter_code
_entity_poly.pdbx_strand_id
1 'polypeptide(L)'
;MATHPDPPGEYKGVAAMPKIKNPHVFLDISISGSSAERITFELFANVVPKTAENFRALCTGERGLGASTNKLLHFRGTNIHHIVEGFVAQV
;
A
#
# COMPACT_ATOMS: atom_id res chain seq x y z
N MET A 1 -0.13 23.62 -9.75
CA MET A 1 0.84 22.68 -9.14
C MET A 1 1.12 23.14 -7.72
N ALA A 2 0.32 22.68 -6.76
CA ALA A 2 0.57 22.75 -5.32
C ALA A 2 -0.58 21.98 -4.65
N THR A 3 -0.38 20.68 -4.43
CA THR A 3 -1.28 19.91 -3.55
C THR A 3 -0.90 20.28 -2.13
N HIS A 4 -1.72 21.11 -1.49
CA HIS A 4 -1.72 21.19 -0.04
C HIS A 4 -1.98 19.78 0.52
N PRO A 5 -1.22 19.32 1.52
CA PRO A 5 -1.58 18.11 2.24
C PRO A 5 -2.84 18.41 3.04
N ASP A 6 -3.93 17.70 2.76
CA ASP A 6 -5.14 17.75 3.58
C ASP A 6 -4.78 17.43 5.05
N PRO A 7 -5.34 18.15 6.04
CA PRO A 7 -5.05 17.91 7.44
C PRO A 7 -5.50 16.50 7.86
N PRO A 8 -4.77 15.85 8.79
CA PRO A 8 -5.12 14.53 9.30
C PRO A 8 -6.37 14.64 10.18
N GLY A 9 -7.57 14.56 9.57
CA GLY A 9 -8.80 14.51 10.38
C GLY A 9 -10.12 14.83 9.70
N GLU A 10 -10.17 15.34 8.46
CA GLU A 10 -11.48 15.68 7.84
C GLU A 10 -11.62 15.16 6.41
N TYR A 11 -11.91 13.88 6.26
CA TYR A 11 -12.42 13.31 5.00
C TYR A 11 -13.92 13.62 4.89
N LYS A 12 -14.28 14.89 4.63
CA LYS A 12 -15.67 15.33 4.44
C LYS A 12 -16.23 14.70 3.16
N GLY A 13 -17.06 13.65 3.30
CA GLY A 13 -17.83 13.09 2.19
C GLY A 13 -18.03 11.58 2.17
N VAL A 14 -17.69 10.83 3.22
CA VAL A 14 -17.97 9.38 3.24
C VAL A 14 -19.41 9.16 3.68
N ALA A 15 -20.34 9.20 2.71
CA ALA A 15 -21.68 8.65 2.87
C ALA A 15 -21.54 7.25 3.46
N ALA A 16 -22.30 6.95 4.53
CA ALA A 16 -22.19 5.74 5.34
C ALA A 16 -22.02 4.47 4.49
N MET A 17 -20.77 4.10 4.22
CA MET A 17 -20.41 2.90 3.49
C MET A 17 -20.61 1.70 4.41
N PRO A 18 -20.94 0.51 3.87
CA PRO A 18 -21.09 -0.69 4.67
C PRO A 18 -19.88 -0.89 5.58
N LYS A 19 -20.10 -1.48 6.78
CA LYS A 19 -19.04 -1.83 7.75
C LYS A 19 -18.08 -2.86 7.15
N ILE A 20 -17.27 -2.44 6.18
CA ILE A 20 -16.21 -3.22 5.58
C ILE A 20 -15.09 -3.22 6.61
N LYS A 21 -14.70 -4.42 7.05
CA LYS A 21 -13.55 -4.58 7.93
C LYS A 21 -12.29 -4.19 7.14
N ASN A 22 -11.53 -3.23 7.66
CA ASN A 22 -10.27 -2.83 7.06
C ASN A 22 -9.28 -3.99 7.08
N PRO A 23 -8.73 -4.41 5.92
CA PRO A 23 -7.75 -5.48 5.89
C PRO A 23 -6.41 -4.99 6.44
N HIS A 24 -5.73 -5.87 7.18
CA HIS A 24 -4.36 -5.67 7.60
C HIS A 24 -3.44 -6.45 6.68
N VAL A 25 -2.38 -5.81 6.21
CA VAL A 25 -1.33 -6.41 5.39
C VAL A 25 0.02 -6.08 5.98
N PHE A 26 1.07 -6.79 5.56
CA PHE A 26 2.42 -6.52 6.02
C PHE A 26 3.43 -6.61 4.88
N LEU A 27 4.56 -5.93 5.06
CA LEU A 27 5.74 -6.05 4.23
C LEU A 27 6.92 -6.37 5.15
N ASP A 28 7.64 -7.42 4.81
CA ASP A 28 8.90 -7.77 5.46
C ASP A 28 10.03 -7.15 4.65
N ILE A 29 10.77 -6.20 5.26
CA ILE A 29 11.81 -5.41 4.60
C ILE A 29 13.17 -5.81 5.16
N SER A 30 14.09 -6.21 4.28
CA SER A 30 15.49 -6.44 4.63
C SER A 30 16.37 -5.30 4.12
N ILE A 31 17.35 -4.91 4.93
CA ILE A 31 18.35 -3.90 4.58
C ILE A 31 19.71 -4.60 4.47
N SER A 32 20.35 -4.48 3.31
CA SER A 32 21.67 -5.07 3.02
C SER A 32 21.77 -6.57 3.32
N GLY A 33 20.69 -7.32 3.09
CA GLY A 33 20.65 -8.77 3.34
C GLY A 33 20.51 -9.17 4.83
N SER A 34 20.28 -8.21 5.72
CA SER A 34 19.99 -8.46 7.13
C SER A 34 18.61 -9.12 7.31
N SER A 35 18.32 -9.64 8.51
CA SER A 35 17.00 -10.18 8.83
C SER A 35 15.92 -9.16 8.50
N ALA A 36 14.84 -9.62 7.86
CA ALA A 36 13.73 -8.74 7.51
C ALA A 36 12.96 -8.31 8.75
N GLU A 37 12.60 -7.03 8.81
CA GLU A 37 11.72 -6.46 9.82
C GLU A 37 10.33 -6.22 9.22
N ARG A 38 9.29 -6.35 10.05
CA ARG A 38 7.90 -6.32 9.59
C ARG A 38 7.27 -4.95 9.78
N ILE A 39 6.79 -4.36 8.69
CA ILE A 39 5.88 -3.22 8.71
C ILE A 39 4.46 -3.71 8.46
N THR A 40 3.53 -3.33 9.32
CA THR A 40 2.10 -3.68 9.19
C THR A 40 1.29 -2.43 8.80
N PHE A 41 0.36 -2.59 7.87
CA PHE A 41 -0.51 -1.54 7.37
C PHE A 41 -1.98 -1.92 7.57
N GLU A 42 -2.78 -0.98 8.08
CA GLU A 42 -4.23 -1.03 7.97
C GLU A 42 -4.66 -0.29 6.70
N LEU A 43 -5.41 -0.96 5.84
CA LEU A 43 -5.92 -0.34 4.62
C LEU A 43 -7.35 0.13 4.86
N PHE A 44 -7.62 1.43 4.65
CA PHE A 44 -8.94 2.02 4.81
C PHE A 44 -9.90 1.64 3.67
N ALA A 45 -10.26 0.36 3.58
CA ALA A 45 -11.17 -0.17 2.56
C ALA A 45 -12.59 0.44 2.67
N ASN A 46 -12.96 0.90 3.86
CA ASN A 46 -14.19 1.66 4.09
C ASN A 46 -14.21 3.05 3.40
N VAL A 47 -13.04 3.64 3.11
CA VAL A 47 -12.91 4.95 2.45
C VAL A 47 -12.50 4.79 1.00
N VAL A 48 -11.50 3.94 0.73
CA VAL A 48 -10.88 3.74 -0.59
C VAL A 48 -10.87 2.26 -1.00
N PRO A 49 -12.05 1.64 -1.23
CA PRO A 49 -12.16 0.18 -1.41
C PRO A 49 -11.32 -0.35 -2.59
N LYS A 50 -11.30 0.35 -3.72
CA LYS A 50 -10.54 -0.07 -4.91
C LYS A 50 -9.03 -0.02 -4.68
N THR A 51 -8.55 1.03 -4.01
CA THR A 51 -7.12 1.22 -3.71
C THR A 51 -6.65 0.21 -2.67
N ALA A 52 -7.44 -0.01 -1.61
CA ALA A 52 -7.16 -0.99 -0.58
C ALA A 52 -7.10 -2.40 -1.17
N GLU A 53 -8.06 -2.78 -2.02
CA GLU A 53 -8.06 -4.07 -2.72
C GLU A 53 -6.84 -4.25 -3.62
N ASN A 54 -6.48 -3.23 -4.41
CA ASN A 54 -5.31 -3.28 -5.27
C ASN A 54 -4.02 -3.48 -4.45
N PHE A 55 -3.83 -2.71 -3.39
CA PHE A 55 -2.65 -2.82 -2.53
C PHE A 55 -2.59 -4.19 -1.85
N ARG A 56 -3.71 -4.69 -1.31
CA ARG A 56 -3.79 -6.03 -0.73
C ARG A 56 -3.37 -7.10 -1.73
N ALA A 57 -3.91 -7.04 -2.95
CA ALA A 57 -3.61 -8.02 -3.98
C ALA A 57 -2.15 -7.98 -4.44
N LEU A 58 -1.51 -6.81 -4.46
CA LEU A 58 -0.08 -6.67 -4.70
C LEU A 58 0.78 -7.19 -3.54
N CYS A 59 0.29 -7.17 -2.29
CA CYS A 59 0.96 -7.81 -1.17
C CYS A 59 0.89 -9.35 -1.24
N THR A 60 -0.21 -9.92 -1.73
CA THR A 60 -0.39 -11.39 -1.81
C THR A 60 0.11 -11.99 -3.12
N GLY A 61 0.17 -11.22 -4.20
CA GLY A 61 0.49 -11.71 -5.54
C GLY A 61 -0.63 -12.53 -6.20
N GLU A 62 -1.84 -12.55 -5.62
CA GLU A 62 -2.94 -13.44 -6.05
C GLU A 62 -3.49 -13.14 -7.45
N ARG A 63 -3.17 -11.95 -7.99
CA ARG A 63 -3.63 -11.50 -9.32
C ARG A 63 -2.77 -12.01 -10.48
N GLY A 64 -1.67 -12.73 -10.20
CA GLY A 64 -0.85 -13.36 -11.24
C GLY A 64 -0.07 -12.35 -12.11
N LEU A 65 -0.10 -12.52 -13.43
CA LEU A 65 0.66 -11.69 -14.37
C LEU A 65 -0.12 -10.44 -14.80
N GLY A 66 0.57 -9.31 -14.87
CA GLY A 66 0.01 -8.07 -15.40
C GLY A 66 -0.18 -8.15 -16.90
N ALA A 67 -1.38 -7.80 -17.37
CA ALA A 67 -1.77 -7.92 -18.78
C ALA A 67 -0.86 -7.12 -19.75
N SER A 68 -0.33 -5.99 -19.31
CA SER A 68 0.52 -5.12 -20.13
C SER A 68 2.01 -5.43 -20.00
N THR A 69 2.47 -5.82 -18.82
CA THR A 69 3.91 -5.98 -18.53
C THR A 69 4.38 -7.42 -18.59
N ASN A 70 3.46 -8.39 -18.56
CA ASN A 70 3.75 -9.81 -18.37
C ASN A 70 4.64 -10.09 -17.13
N LYS A 71 4.62 -9.19 -16.14
CA LYS A 71 5.33 -9.35 -14.86
C LYS A 71 4.34 -9.74 -13.76
N LEU A 72 4.83 -10.44 -12.73
CA LEU A 72 4.02 -10.75 -11.55
C LEU A 72 3.56 -9.48 -10.85
N LEU A 73 2.27 -9.39 -10.55
CA LEU A 73 1.65 -8.32 -9.79
C LEU A 73 1.87 -8.56 -8.29
N HIS A 74 3.11 -8.41 -7.82
CA HIS A 74 3.51 -8.70 -6.45
C HIS A 74 4.66 -7.80 -5.98
N PHE A 75 4.61 -7.31 -4.74
CA PHE A 75 5.70 -6.55 -4.11
C PHE A 75 6.89 -7.41 -3.66
N ARG A 76 6.76 -8.73 -3.57
CA ARG A 76 7.88 -9.57 -3.11
C ARG A 76 9.06 -9.49 -4.07
N GLY A 77 10.21 -9.10 -3.54
CA GLY A 77 11.45 -8.94 -4.31
C GLY A 77 11.59 -7.58 -5.00
N THR A 78 10.67 -6.63 -4.76
CA THR A 78 10.85 -5.25 -5.20
C THR A 78 11.72 -4.49 -4.20
N ASN A 79 12.59 -3.61 -4.72
CA ASN A 79 13.42 -2.74 -3.91
C ASN A 79 12.73 -1.39 -3.69
N ILE A 80 12.97 -0.77 -2.54
CA ILE A 80 12.65 0.65 -2.33
C ILE A 80 13.71 1.45 -3.07
N HIS A 81 13.35 2.02 -4.22
CA HIS A 81 14.30 2.67 -5.12
C HIS A 81 14.55 4.14 -4.76
N HIS A 82 13.66 4.76 -3.97
CA HIS A 82 13.76 6.15 -3.58
C HIS A 82 13.40 6.34 -2.11
N ILE A 83 14.33 6.92 -1.35
CA ILE A 83 14.18 7.20 0.08
C ILE A 83 14.57 8.66 0.32
N VAL A 84 13.63 9.43 0.87
CA VAL A 84 13.86 10.78 1.36
C VAL A 84 13.68 10.75 2.87
N GLU A 85 14.78 11.00 3.58
CA GLU A 85 14.81 10.97 5.03
C GLU A 85 13.77 11.92 5.64
N GLY A 86 13.01 11.44 6.63
CA GLY A 86 11.95 12.19 7.29
C GLY A 86 10.70 12.45 6.44
N PHE A 87 10.63 11.92 5.21
CA PHE A 87 9.52 12.20 4.30
C PHE A 87 8.87 10.94 3.72
N VAL A 88 9.58 10.17 2.88
CA VAL A 88 8.95 9.06 2.14
C VAL A 88 9.94 7.97 1.73
N ALA A 89 9.46 6.74 1.75
CA ALA A 89 10.08 5.58 1.11
C ALA A 89 9.16 5.09 -0.01
N GLN A 90 9.68 5.02 -1.24
CA GLN A 90 8.91 4.70 -2.45
C GLN A 90 9.52 3.50 -3.21
N VAL A 91 8.64 2.56 -3.58
CA VAL A 91 8.92 1.35 -4.38
C VAL A 91 8.58 1.53 -5.85
#